data_AF-A0A8J8KAS2-F1
#
_entry.id   AF-A0A8J8KAS2-F1
#
_cell.length_a   1.000
_cell.length_b   1.000
_cell.length_c   1.000
_cell.angle_alpha   90.00
_cell.angle_beta   90.00
_cell.angle_gamma   90.00
#
_symmetry.space_group_name_H-M   'P 1'
#
loop_
_entity.id
_entity.type
_entity.pdbx_description
1 polymer ?
#
loop_
_entity_poly.entity_id
_entity_poly.type
_entity_poly.pdbx_seq_one_letter_code
_entity_poly.pdbx_strand_id
1 'polypeptide(L)'
;MKVSKEENKKLSDAIDQMQSALDVFIEMYNDSEEDKLHIQLDADVIELIEKAKNVYGSEVVNEKVNTIIKEVLTFLPLENFESQIEEQAN
;
A
#
# COMPACT_ATOMS: atom_id res chain seq x y z
N MET A 1 -16.83 -33.29 32.28
CA MET A 1 -17.82 -32.20 32.46
C MET A 1 -18.59 -32.07 31.15
N LYS A 2 -19.92 -32.28 31.16
CA LYS A 2 -20.76 -32.01 29.99
C LYS A 2 -21.02 -30.52 29.98
N VAL A 3 -20.30 -29.80 29.12
CA VAL A 3 -20.55 -28.38 28.83
C VAL A 3 -22.03 -28.24 28.50
N SER A 4 -22.75 -27.38 29.23
CA SER A 4 -24.18 -27.18 29.00
C SER A 4 -24.38 -26.64 27.57
N LYS A 5 -25.54 -26.94 26.97
CA LYS A 5 -25.88 -26.41 25.63
C LYS A 5 -25.77 -24.88 25.57
N GLU A 6 -25.96 -24.21 26.71
CA GLU A 6 -25.85 -22.77 26.85
C GLU A 6 -24.40 -22.27 26.83
N GLU A 7 -23.47 -22.95 27.52
CA GLU A 7 -22.04 -22.63 27.45
C GLU A 7 -21.46 -22.89 26.05
N ASN A 8 -21.91 -23.96 25.39
CA ASN A 8 -21.50 -24.24 24.01
C ASN A 8 -21.98 -23.16 23.05
N LYS A 9 -23.20 -22.66 23.24
CA LYS A 9 -23.74 -21.56 22.44
C LYS A 9 -22.96 -20.27 22.67
N LYS A 10 -22.70 -19.91 23.94
CA LYS A 10 -21.88 -18.72 24.28
C LYS A 10 -20.46 -18.82 23.72
N LEU A 11 -19.88 -20.02 23.71
CA LEU A 11 -18.58 -20.26 23.11
C LEU A 11 -18.61 -20.09 21.58
N SER A 12 -19.64 -20.62 20.91
CA SER A 12 -19.84 -20.42 19.47
C SER A 12 -20.02 -18.94 19.12
N ASP A 13 -20.89 -18.24 19.85
CA ASP A 13 -21.14 -16.81 19.63
C ASP A 13 -19.86 -15.98 19.81
N ALA A 14 -18.99 -16.35 20.77
CA ALA A 14 -17.70 -15.71 20.99
C ALA A 14 -16.68 -16.03 19.86
N ILE A 15 -16.71 -17.24 19.30
CA ILE A 15 -15.88 -17.62 18.16
C ILE A 15 -16.29 -16.84 16.91
N ASP A 16 -17.59 -16.70 16.66
CA ASP A 16 -18.11 -15.94 15.52
C ASP A 16 -17.71 -14.46 15.61
N GLN A 17 -17.81 -13.86 16.81
CA GLN A 17 -17.32 -12.49 17.04
C GLN A 17 -15.82 -12.35 16.83
N MET A 18 -15.03 -13.35 17.21
CA MET A 18 -13.59 -13.35 17.00
C MET A 18 -13.24 -13.47 15.51
N GLN A 19 -13.98 -14.28 14.74
CA GLN A 19 -13.82 -14.35 13.28
C GLN A 19 -14.12 -13.01 12.62
N SER A 20 -15.25 -12.38 12.95
CA SER A 20 -15.57 -11.06 12.41
C SER A 20 -14.54 -10.00 12.81
N ALA A 21 -14.01 -10.05 14.03
CA ALA A 21 -12.94 -9.15 14.45
C ALA A 21 -11.66 -9.37 13.64
N LEU A 22 -11.30 -10.62 13.35
CA LEU A 22 -10.13 -10.96 12.52
C LEU A 22 -10.30 -10.47 11.08
N ASP A 23 -11.49 -10.58 10.50
CA ASP A 23 -11.76 -10.06 9.15
C ASP A 23 -11.55 -8.54 9.09
N VAL A 24 -12.03 -7.80 10.10
CA VAL A 24 -11.78 -6.36 10.23
C VAL A 24 -10.29 -6.05 10.39
N PHE A 25 -9.54 -6.87 11.13
CA PHE A 25 -8.08 -6.70 11.24
C PHE A 25 -7.36 -6.92 9.90
N ILE A 26 -7.83 -7.87 9.08
CA ILE A 26 -7.28 -8.13 7.75
C ILE A 26 -7.59 -6.97 6.80
N GLU A 27 -8.82 -6.46 6.81
CA GLU A 27 -9.20 -5.26 6.05
C GLU A 27 -8.36 -4.06 6.47
N MET A 28 -8.21 -3.81 7.78
CA MET A 28 -7.33 -2.75 8.28
C MET A 28 -5.88 -2.94 7.86
N TYR A 29 -5.36 -4.17 7.82
CA TYR A 29 -4.01 -4.45 7.34
C TYR A 29 -3.87 -4.16 5.85
N ASN A 30 -4.84 -4.57 5.03
CA ASN A 30 -4.85 -4.31 3.59
C ASN A 30 -4.99 -2.80 3.29
N ASP A 31 -5.86 -2.09 4.03
CA ASP A 31 -6.00 -0.63 3.94
C ASP A 31 -4.76 0.10 4.49
N SER A 32 -4.02 -0.54 5.39
CA SER A 32 -2.72 -0.07 5.91
C SER A 32 -1.54 -0.51 5.06
N GLU A 33 -1.74 -1.27 3.98
CA GLU A 33 -0.72 -1.40 2.94
C GLU A 33 -0.55 -0.02 2.33
N GLU A 34 0.41 0.73 2.89
CA GLU A 34 0.79 2.05 2.43
C GLU A 34 0.93 2.01 0.92
N ASP A 35 0.40 3.04 0.26
CA ASP A 35 0.67 3.36 -1.14
C ASP A 35 2.17 3.65 -1.24
N LYS A 36 2.97 2.57 -1.26
CA LYS A 36 4.41 2.62 -1.16
C LYS A 36 4.86 3.37 -2.39
N LEU A 37 5.29 4.62 -2.16
CA LEU A 37 6.06 5.36 -3.13
C LEU A 37 7.19 4.44 -3.58
N HIS A 38 7.15 3.99 -4.83
CA HIS A 38 8.18 3.13 -5.43
C HIS A 38 9.57 3.80 -5.43
N ILE A 39 9.65 5.06 -5.01
CA ILE A 39 10.84 5.88 -4.82
C ILE A 39 10.87 6.31 -3.35
N GLN A 40 11.96 6.02 -2.64
CA GLN A 40 12.23 6.64 -1.33
C GLN A 40 12.52 8.13 -1.56
N LEU A 41 11.57 8.96 -1.18
CA LEU A 41 11.73 10.41 -1.17
C LEU A 41 12.28 10.84 0.19
N ASP A 42 13.19 11.81 0.18
CA ASP A 42 13.67 12.43 1.40
C ASP A 42 12.52 13.14 2.14
N ALA A 43 12.62 13.23 3.47
CA ALA A 43 11.55 13.75 4.32
C ALA A 43 11.17 15.21 3.99
N ASP A 44 12.12 16.02 3.56
CA ASP A 44 11.91 17.41 3.12
C ASP A 44 11.13 17.48 1.80
N VAL A 45 11.38 16.54 0.87
CA VAL A 45 10.64 16.43 -0.39
C VAL A 45 9.19 16.02 -0.13
N ILE A 46 8.96 15.10 0.81
CA ILE A 46 7.60 14.69 1.22
C ILE A 46 6.85 15.90 1.79
N GLU A 47 7.47 16.67 2.69
CA GLU A 47 6.84 17.85 3.29
C GLU A 47 6.47 18.91 2.23
N LEU A 48 7.32 19.10 1.23
CA LEU A 48 7.05 20.01 0.11
C LEU A 48 5.92 19.52 -0.78
N ILE A 49 5.85 18.22 -1.06
CA ILE A 49 4.76 17.61 -1.83
C ILE A 49 3.44 17.79 -1.08
N GLU A 50 3.39 17.51 0.23
CA GLU A 50 2.18 17.71 1.03
C GLU A 50 1.72 19.17 1.02
N LYS A 51 2.64 20.12 1.18
CA LYS A 51 2.33 21.56 1.07
C LYS A 51 1.77 21.91 -0.31
N ALA A 52 2.39 21.40 -1.38
CA ALA A 52 1.94 21.66 -2.74
C ALA A 52 0.54 21.06 -2.98
N LYS A 53 0.28 19.83 -2.52
CA LYS A 53 -1.02 19.14 -2.65
C LYS A 53 -2.13 19.92 -1.94
N ASN A 54 -1.84 20.49 -0.78
CA ASN A 54 -2.79 21.32 -0.04
C ASN A 54 -3.12 22.65 -0.75
N VAL A 55 -2.16 23.25 -1.49
CA VAL A 55 -2.37 24.55 -2.15
C VAL A 55 -2.96 24.41 -3.56
N TYR A 56 -2.53 23.40 -4.33
CA TYR A 56 -2.86 23.26 -5.75
C TYR A 56 -3.73 22.04 -6.08
N GLY A 57 -4.02 21.20 -5.07
CA GLY A 57 -4.74 19.95 -5.26
C GLY A 57 -3.82 18.78 -5.64
N SER A 58 -4.20 17.57 -5.21
CA SER A 58 -3.40 16.36 -5.41
C SER A 58 -3.16 16.05 -6.89
N GLU A 59 -4.14 16.29 -7.75
CA GLU A 59 -4.10 15.92 -9.17
C GLU A 59 -3.04 16.71 -9.94
N VAL A 60 -3.03 18.03 -9.77
CA VAL A 60 -2.08 18.94 -10.44
C VAL A 60 -0.65 18.68 -9.99
N VAL A 61 -0.45 18.41 -8.69
CA VAL A 61 0.89 18.14 -8.15
C VAL A 61 1.39 16.78 -8.63
N ASN A 62 0.54 15.75 -8.61
CA ASN A 62 0.89 14.43 -9.12
C ASN A 62 1.27 14.48 -10.61
N GLU A 63 0.50 15.18 -11.44
CA GLU A 63 0.80 15.34 -12.87
C GLU A 63 2.17 15.99 -13.11
N LYS A 64 2.45 17.10 -12.39
CA LYS A 64 3.71 17.81 -12.51
C LYS A 64 4.89 16.98 -12.03
N VAL A 65 4.79 16.36 -10.86
CA VAL A 65 5.86 15.54 -10.29
C VAL A 65 6.15 14.35 -11.21
N ASN A 66 5.12 13.65 -11.70
CA ASN A 66 5.30 12.54 -12.63
C ASN A 66 5.94 12.96 -13.96
N THR A 67 5.59 14.14 -14.49
CA THR A 67 6.20 14.67 -15.71
C THR A 67 7.70 14.90 -15.52
N ILE A 68 8.07 15.59 -14.43
CA ILE A 68 9.48 15.87 -14.12
C ILE A 68 10.27 14.59 -13.84
N ILE A 69 9.71 13.67 -13.04
CA ILE A 69 10.35 12.37 -12.76
C ILE A 69 10.55 11.60 -14.06
N LYS A 70 9.54 11.54 -14.93
CA LYS A 70 9.63 10.87 -16.23
C LYS A 70 10.74 11.48 -17.07
N GLU A 71 10.80 12.81 -17.20
CA GLU A 71 11.84 13.50 -17.95
C GLU A 71 13.23 13.13 -17.42
N VAL A 72 13.44 13.22 -16.11
CA VAL A 72 14.70 12.86 -15.44
C VAL A 72 15.08 11.40 -15.68
N LEU A 73 14.13 10.48 -15.57
CA LEU A 73 14.37 9.05 -15.80
C LEU A 73 14.72 8.75 -17.26
N THR A 74 14.21 9.49 -18.25
CA THR A 74 14.59 9.32 -19.66
C THR A 74 16.08 9.60 -19.94
N PHE A 75 16.74 10.38 -19.09
CA PHE A 75 18.19 10.63 -19.22
C PHE A 75 19.04 9.48 -18.69
N LEU A 76 18.44 8.55 -17.94
CA LEU A 76 19.14 7.36 -17.49
C LEU A 76 19.20 6.34 -18.63
N PRO A 77 20.32 5.61 -18.80
CA PRO A 77 20.44 4.53 -19.79
C PRO A 77 19.64 3.30 -19.31
N LEU A 78 18.31 3.37 -19.46
CA LEU A 78 17.37 2.32 -19.04
C LEU A 78 17.24 1.16 -20.06
N GLU A 79 17.83 1.33 -21.25
CA GLU A 79 17.81 0.34 -22.35
C GLU A 79 18.56 -0.97 -22.00
N ASN A 80 19.40 -0.96 -20.96
CA ASN A 80 20.10 -2.16 -20.48
C ASN A 80 19.27 -3.07 -19.56
N PHE A 81 18.01 -2.73 -19.26
CA PHE A 81 17.18 -3.53 -18.35
C PHE A 81 16.45 -4.69 -19.04
N GLU A 82 16.23 -4.63 -20.35
CA GLU A 82 15.53 -5.69 -21.09
C GLU A 82 16.37 -6.98 -21.26
N SER A 83 17.69 -6.90 -21.11
CA SER A 83 18.61 -8.04 -21.31
C SER A 83 18.71 -9.01 -20.12
N GLN A 84 18.04 -8.74 -18.98
CA GLN A 84 18.08 -9.63 -17.81
C GLN A 84 16.78 -10.39 -17.54
N ILE A 85 15.68 -10.05 -18.24
CA ILE A 85 14.39 -10.74 -18.08
C ILE A 85 14.32 -12.00 -18.97
N GLU A 86 14.99 -12.01 -20.13
CA GLU A 86 14.95 -13.16 -21.06
C GLU A 86 15.81 -14.36 -20.62
N GLU A 87 16.85 -14.18 -19.79
CA GLU A 87 17.70 -15.30 -19.32
C GLU A 87 17.08 -16.14 -18.18
N GLN A 88 15.95 -15.72 -17.60
CA GLN A 88 15.25 -16.50 -16.56
C GLN A 88 14.00 -17.24 -17.07
N ALA A 89 13.70 -17.14 -18.38
CA ALA A 89 12.54 -17.79 -19.00
C ALA A 89 12.89 -18.96 -19.94
N ASN A 90 14.15 -19.43 -19.94
CA ASN A 90 14.61 -20.59 -20.72
C ASN A 90 15.17 -21.71 -19.83
#